data_AF-A0A7C1LS01-F1
#
_entry.id   AF-A0A7C1LS01-F1
#
_cell.length_a   1.000
_cell.length_b   1.000
_cell.length_c   1.000
_cell.angle_alpha   90.00
_cell.angle_beta   90.00
_cell.angle_gamma   90.00
#
_symmetry.space_group_name_H-M   'P 1'
#
loop_
_entity.id
_entity.type
_entity.pdbx_description
1 polymer ?
#
loop_
_entity_poly.entity_id
_entity_poly.type
_entity_poly.pdbx_seq_one_letter_code
_entity_poly.pdbx_strand_id
1 'polypeptide(L)'
;EMVTGIDLAKSQIEIAAGFPLSISQEDIKPKGFSLECRIYAEDPENDFMPSPGKIIHLRTPAGGLGVRDDNGVYQGYEVPLEYDPLLSKLITWGSTRIEAIHRMLRALSEYQVYGIKTTIPFFRRILLHPEFLAGDYNTHFIANLEKERDGGEPEEKVVALIAAGIKTYAERKSGPSSAPKRKESNWKFQGRLQNFSDRL
;
A
#
# COMPACT_ATOMS: atom_id res chain seq x y z
N GLU A 1 18.11 -1.88 -18.17
CA GLU A 1 18.99 -2.25 -17.06
C GLU A 1 18.69 -3.64 -16.52
N MET A 2 17.53 -3.88 -15.89
CA MET A 2 17.23 -5.17 -15.24
C MET A 2 17.31 -6.41 -16.16
N VAL A 3 16.90 -6.29 -17.43
CA VAL A 3 16.96 -7.40 -18.41
C VAL A 3 18.29 -7.49 -19.14
N THR A 4 19.04 -6.39 -19.25
CA THR A 4 20.28 -6.33 -20.04
C THR A 4 21.53 -6.43 -19.18
N GLY A 5 21.45 -6.14 -17.87
CA GLY A 5 22.60 -6.02 -16.97
C GLY A 5 23.44 -4.76 -17.20
N ILE A 6 23.06 -3.91 -18.15
CA ILE A 6 23.78 -2.67 -18.50
C ILE A 6 23.26 -1.54 -17.61
N ASP A 7 24.18 -0.87 -16.91
CA ASP A 7 23.94 0.37 -16.17
C ASP A 7 24.07 1.57 -17.12
N LEU A 8 22.94 2.18 -17.45
CA LEU A 8 22.89 3.26 -18.42
C LEU A 8 23.46 4.55 -17.86
N ALA A 9 23.25 4.85 -16.59
CA ALA A 9 23.76 6.06 -15.95
C ALA A 9 25.29 6.05 -15.90
N LYS A 10 25.88 4.91 -15.54
CA LYS A 10 27.33 4.71 -15.60
C LYS A 10 27.86 4.87 -17.02
N SER A 11 27.25 4.20 -18.00
CA SER A 11 27.68 4.32 -19.41
C SER A 11 27.59 5.76 -19.92
N GLN A 12 26.56 6.52 -19.52
CA GLN A 12 26.45 7.95 -19.86
C GLN A 12 27.63 8.76 -19.32
N ILE A 13 28.06 8.52 -18.07
CA ILE A 13 29.21 9.20 -17.47
C ILE A 13 30.51 8.83 -18.20
N GLU A 14 30.71 7.54 -18.51
CA GLU A 14 31.89 7.06 -19.24
C GLU A 14 32.00 7.71 -20.63
N ILE A 15 30.90 7.72 -21.39
CA ILE A 15 30.84 8.37 -22.71
C ILE A 15 31.11 9.86 -22.59
N ALA A 16 30.49 10.54 -21.62
CA ALA A 16 30.69 11.97 -21.39
C ALA A 16 32.14 12.31 -21.02
N ALA A 17 32.87 11.38 -20.39
CA ALA A 17 34.30 11.50 -20.09
C ALA A 17 35.21 11.16 -21.29
N GLY A 18 34.65 10.85 -22.46
CA GLY A 18 35.39 10.55 -23.68
C GLY A 18 35.81 9.09 -23.84
N PHE A 19 35.34 8.19 -22.97
CA PHE A 19 35.55 6.75 -23.15
C PHE A 19 34.66 6.21 -24.27
N PRO A 20 35.13 5.21 -25.04
CA PRO A 20 34.28 4.54 -26.01
C PRO A 20 33.21 3.69 -25.32
N LEU A 21 32.17 3.31 -26.07
CA LEU A 21 31.18 2.34 -25.61
C LEU A 21 31.89 1.00 -25.28
N SER A 22 31.73 0.53 -24.04
CA SER A 22 32.39 -0.69 -23.54
C SER A 22 31.68 -2.00 -23.95
N ILE A 23 30.56 -1.89 -24.67
CA ILE A 23 29.70 -3.00 -25.09
C ILE A 23 29.48 -2.98 -26.60
N SER A 24 29.39 -4.16 -27.21
CA SER A 24 29.00 -4.34 -28.61
C SER A 24 27.52 -4.71 -28.74
N GLN A 25 26.98 -4.72 -29.96
CA GLN A 25 25.60 -5.13 -30.20
C GLN A 25 25.37 -6.61 -29.83
N GLU A 26 26.39 -7.44 -30.03
CA GLU A 26 26.40 -8.87 -29.75
C GLU A 26 26.37 -9.18 -28.24
N ASP A 27 26.78 -8.23 -27.40
CA ASP A 27 26.74 -8.36 -25.94
C ASP A 27 25.34 -8.11 -25.36
N ILE A 28 24.46 -7.43 -26.11
CA ILE A 28 23.11 -7.06 -25.66
C ILE A 28 22.19 -8.29 -25.77
N LYS A 29 22.14 -9.07 -24.69
CA LYS A 29 21.33 -10.28 -24.58
C LYS A 29 20.29 -10.11 -23.47
N PRO A 30 19.09 -9.58 -23.76
CA PRO A 30 18.03 -9.46 -22.76
C PRO A 30 17.70 -10.83 -22.16
N LYS A 31 17.65 -10.89 -20.82
CA LYS A 31 17.30 -12.10 -20.06
C LYS A 31 16.14 -11.80 -19.12
N GLY A 32 15.13 -12.67 -19.17
CA GLY A 32 13.93 -12.57 -18.33
C GLY A 32 13.04 -11.39 -18.71
N PHE A 33 12.23 -10.97 -17.76
CA PHE A 33 11.23 -9.92 -17.90
C PHE A 33 11.35 -8.95 -16.74
N SER A 34 11.07 -7.68 -17.00
CA SER A 34 11.04 -6.64 -15.97
C SER A 34 9.79 -5.79 -16.11
N LEU A 35 9.22 -5.41 -14.98
CA LEU A 35 8.10 -4.48 -14.88
C LEU A 35 8.51 -3.30 -14.00
N GLU A 36 8.03 -2.12 -14.34
CA GLU A 36 8.18 -0.91 -13.54
C GLU A 36 6.80 -0.31 -13.26
N CYS A 37 6.54 0.02 -12.00
CA CYS A 37 5.37 0.77 -11.55
C CYS A 37 5.84 2.11 -11.00
N ARG A 38 5.28 3.20 -11.53
CA ARG A 38 5.54 4.57 -11.05
C ARG A 38 4.61 4.91 -9.89
N ILE A 39 5.14 4.85 -8.69
CA ILE A 39 4.40 5.16 -7.46
C ILE A 39 4.25 6.67 -7.39
N TYR A 40 3.06 7.15 -7.71
CA TYR A 40 2.68 8.56 -7.71
C TYR A 40 1.88 8.90 -6.45
N ALA A 41 2.03 10.13 -5.96
CA ALA A 41 1.16 10.76 -4.98
C ALA A 41 -0.11 11.28 -5.66
N GLU A 42 -0.97 10.37 -6.09
CA GLU A 42 -2.24 10.64 -6.79
C GLU A 42 -3.35 9.78 -6.20
N ASP A 43 -4.60 10.20 -6.40
CA ASP A 43 -5.80 9.44 -6.03
C ASP A 43 -6.48 8.83 -7.28
N PRO A 44 -6.23 7.55 -7.60
CA PRO A 44 -6.88 6.88 -8.73
C PRO A 44 -8.40 6.82 -8.62
N GLU A 45 -8.95 6.92 -7.40
CA GLU A 45 -10.40 6.93 -7.20
C GLU A 45 -11.05 8.26 -7.58
N ASN A 46 -10.24 9.33 -7.65
CA ASN A 46 -10.68 10.68 -7.94
C ASN A 46 -9.89 11.25 -9.13
N ASP A 47 -10.03 10.63 -10.30
CA ASP A 47 -9.46 11.06 -11.59
C ASP A 47 -7.95 11.36 -11.54
N PHE A 48 -7.20 10.54 -10.79
CA PHE A 48 -5.76 10.70 -10.58
C PHE A 48 -5.36 12.09 -10.05
N MET A 49 -6.24 12.75 -9.30
CA MET A 49 -5.93 14.05 -8.72
C MET A 49 -4.66 13.97 -7.85
N PRO A 50 -3.75 14.96 -7.96
CA PRO A 50 -2.57 15.01 -7.10
C PRO A 50 -2.93 14.98 -5.62
N SER A 51 -2.14 14.26 -4.83
CA SER A 51 -2.27 14.09 -3.40
C SER A 51 -1.02 14.60 -2.67
N PRO A 52 -0.75 15.92 -2.69
CA PRO A 52 0.37 16.50 -1.95
C PRO A 52 0.15 16.36 -0.44
N GLY A 53 1.22 16.47 0.31
CA GLY A 53 1.17 16.46 1.77
C GLY A 53 2.25 15.61 2.42
N LYS A 54 2.18 15.52 3.75
CA LYS A 54 3.18 14.83 4.55
C LYS A 54 3.01 13.32 4.54
N ILE A 55 4.07 12.60 4.21
CA ILE A 55 4.16 11.15 4.40
C ILE A 55 4.35 10.87 5.89
N ILE A 56 3.28 10.51 6.60
CA ILE A 56 3.33 10.25 8.05
C ILE A 56 4.00 8.92 8.38
N HIS A 57 3.93 7.96 7.45
CA HIS A 57 4.57 6.67 7.57
C HIS A 57 4.99 6.18 6.19
N LEU A 58 6.20 5.65 6.12
CA LEU A 58 6.74 5.04 4.92
C LEU A 58 7.39 3.71 5.29
N ARG A 59 6.94 2.65 4.62
CA ARG A 59 7.64 1.37 4.56
C ARG A 59 7.81 0.99 3.10
N THR A 60 9.05 0.98 2.64
CA THR A 60 9.38 0.46 1.32
C THR A 60 9.39 -1.07 1.33
N PRO A 61 9.19 -1.73 0.18
CA PRO A 61 9.24 -3.18 0.09
C PRO A 61 10.60 -3.71 0.52
N ALA A 62 10.61 -4.92 1.07
CA ALA A 62 11.86 -5.61 1.29
C ALA A 62 12.51 -5.86 -0.08
N GLY A 63 13.64 -5.20 -0.31
CA GLY A 63 14.52 -5.49 -1.42
C GLY A 63 14.90 -6.98 -1.45
N GLY A 64 15.54 -7.42 -2.52
CA GLY A 64 15.91 -8.82 -2.66
C GLY A 64 15.96 -9.24 -4.10
N LEU A 65 15.97 -10.55 -4.34
CA LEU A 65 16.13 -11.09 -5.68
C LEU A 65 15.05 -10.56 -6.63
N GLY A 66 15.48 -9.74 -7.59
CA GLY A 66 14.61 -9.17 -8.62
C GLY A 66 13.64 -8.09 -8.14
N VAL A 67 13.93 -7.37 -7.04
CA VAL A 67 13.19 -6.16 -6.65
C VAL A 67 14.17 -5.00 -6.46
N ARG A 68 13.92 -3.90 -7.17
CA ARG A 68 14.65 -2.63 -7.09
C ARG A 68 13.64 -1.51 -6.84
N ASP A 69 13.95 -0.60 -5.93
CA ASP A 69 13.10 0.53 -5.59
C ASP A 69 13.93 1.81 -5.69
N ASP A 70 13.69 2.58 -6.74
CA ASP A 70 14.33 3.89 -6.96
C ASP A 70 13.41 4.97 -6.39
N ASN A 71 13.54 5.24 -5.08
CA ASN A 71 12.74 6.25 -4.39
C ASN A 71 13.59 7.47 -3.98
N GLY A 72 12.94 8.63 -3.90
CA GLY A 72 13.55 9.89 -3.44
C GLY A 72 12.92 10.45 -2.16
N VAL A 73 12.02 9.68 -1.52
CA VAL A 73 11.19 10.13 -0.40
C VAL A 73 11.51 9.35 0.87
N TYR A 74 11.21 9.95 2.03
CA TYR A 74 11.44 9.34 3.34
C TYR A 74 10.26 9.60 4.28
N GLN A 75 10.16 8.86 5.39
CA GLN A 75 9.12 9.12 6.37
C GLN A 75 9.24 10.54 6.92
N GLY A 76 8.15 11.30 6.88
CA GLY A 76 8.09 12.71 7.25
C GLY A 76 8.34 13.69 6.11
N TYR A 77 8.66 13.19 4.90
CA TYR A 77 8.79 14.02 3.69
C TYR A 77 7.46 14.69 3.34
N GLU A 78 7.53 15.96 2.94
CA GLU A 78 6.39 16.74 2.45
C GLU A 78 6.39 16.67 0.92
N VAL A 79 5.38 16.05 0.32
CA VAL A 79 5.24 16.00 -1.13
C VAL A 79 4.77 17.37 -1.62
N PRO A 80 5.60 18.09 -2.40
CA PRO A 80 5.26 19.42 -2.90
C PRO A 80 4.21 19.35 -3.99
N LEU A 81 3.51 20.47 -4.22
CA LEU A 81 2.54 20.59 -5.32
C LEU A 81 3.22 21.04 -6.63
N GLU A 82 4.40 21.65 -6.52
CA GLU A 82 5.10 22.35 -7.60
C GLU A 82 5.87 21.41 -8.55
N TYR A 83 6.04 20.14 -8.17
CA TYR A 83 6.83 19.16 -8.92
C TYR A 83 5.98 17.96 -9.32
N ASP A 84 6.56 17.10 -10.17
CA ASP A 84 5.96 15.81 -10.53
C ASP A 84 5.67 14.98 -9.25
N PRO A 85 4.47 14.41 -9.08
CA PRO A 85 4.09 13.71 -7.85
C PRO A 85 4.77 12.34 -7.68
N LEU A 86 5.84 12.04 -8.43
CA LEU A 86 6.52 10.75 -8.41
C LEU A 86 7.27 10.56 -7.09
N LEU A 87 6.91 9.50 -6.37
CA LEU A 87 7.53 9.12 -5.10
C LEU A 87 8.63 8.09 -5.31
N SER A 88 8.34 7.08 -6.14
CA SER A 88 9.27 5.99 -6.44
C SER A 88 9.00 5.36 -7.81
N LYS A 89 10.05 4.81 -8.42
CA LYS A 89 9.91 3.79 -9.45
C LYS A 89 10.17 2.43 -8.78
N LEU A 90 9.12 1.62 -8.66
CA LEU A 90 9.24 0.26 -8.16
C LEU A 90 9.45 -0.67 -9.36
N ILE A 91 10.57 -1.37 -9.39
CA ILE A 91 10.96 -2.24 -10.49
C ILE A 91 11.10 -3.67 -10.01
N THR A 92 10.55 -4.61 -10.77
CA THR A 92 10.80 -6.04 -10.56
C THR A 92 11.38 -6.71 -11.78
N TRP A 93 12.06 -7.82 -11.55
CA TRP A 93 12.60 -8.70 -12.58
C TRP A 93 12.26 -10.16 -12.25
N GLY A 94 12.01 -10.97 -13.27
CA GLY A 94 11.76 -12.40 -13.16
C GLY A 94 12.28 -13.15 -14.39
N SER A 95 12.54 -14.45 -14.27
CA SER A 95 12.91 -15.29 -15.41
C SER A 95 11.76 -15.43 -16.41
N THR A 96 10.51 -15.29 -15.93
CA THR A 96 9.29 -15.22 -16.73
C THR A 96 8.50 -13.96 -16.41
N ARG A 97 7.59 -13.55 -17.33
CA ARG A 97 6.69 -12.42 -17.12
C ARG A 97 5.82 -12.60 -15.87
N ILE A 98 5.27 -13.81 -15.68
CA ILE A 98 4.44 -14.15 -14.51
C ILE A 98 5.24 -14.04 -13.21
N GLU A 99 6.49 -14.49 -13.18
CA GLU A 99 7.35 -14.34 -12.01
C GLU A 99 7.61 -12.87 -11.66
N ALA A 100 7.88 -12.04 -12.68
CA ALA A 100 8.06 -10.61 -12.49
C ALA A 100 6.79 -9.92 -11.95
N ILE A 101 5.61 -10.32 -12.44
CA ILE A 101 4.29 -9.87 -11.95
C ILE A 101 4.07 -10.30 -10.49
N HIS A 102 4.30 -11.56 -10.15
CA HIS A 102 4.14 -12.04 -8.76
C HIS A 102 5.10 -11.33 -7.80
N ARG A 103 6.34 -11.07 -8.22
CA ARG A 103 7.28 -10.24 -7.44
C ARG A 103 6.77 -8.82 -7.27
N MET A 104 6.18 -8.22 -8.31
CA MET A 104 5.62 -6.87 -8.24
C MET A 104 4.44 -6.82 -7.28
N LEU A 105 3.52 -7.80 -7.35
CA LEU A 105 2.39 -7.91 -6.42
C LEU A 105 2.85 -8.04 -4.97
N ARG A 106 3.88 -8.87 -4.69
CA ARG A 106 4.50 -8.95 -3.36
C ARG A 106 5.06 -7.60 -2.94
N ALA A 107 5.88 -6.96 -3.78
CA ALA A 107 6.52 -5.69 -3.45
C ALA A 107 5.49 -4.58 -3.19
N LEU A 108 4.46 -4.46 -4.03
CA LEU A 108 3.34 -3.52 -3.80
C LEU A 108 2.54 -3.84 -2.54
N SER A 109 2.50 -5.09 -2.08
CA SER A 109 1.82 -5.45 -0.83
C SER A 109 2.62 -5.09 0.43
N GLU A 110 3.95 -5.01 0.30
CA GLU A 110 4.84 -4.59 1.38
C GLU A 110 5.00 -3.05 1.43
N TYR A 111 4.75 -2.36 0.31
CA TYR A 111 4.89 -0.91 0.19
C TYR A 111 3.74 -0.19 0.90
N GLN A 112 4.04 0.44 2.04
CA GLN A 112 3.07 1.21 2.83
C GLN A 112 3.43 2.69 2.80
N VAL A 113 2.48 3.50 2.33
CA VAL A 113 2.56 4.97 2.33
C VAL A 113 1.29 5.47 3.01
N TYR A 114 1.44 6.21 4.11
CA TYR A 114 0.32 6.84 4.80
C TYR A 114 0.51 8.36 4.85
N GLY A 115 -0.61 9.08 4.92
CA GLY A 115 -0.68 10.55 4.95
C GLY A 115 -1.10 11.17 3.62
N ILE A 116 -0.88 10.45 2.52
CA ILE A 116 -1.26 10.81 1.15
C ILE A 116 -1.88 9.60 0.44
N LYS A 117 -2.57 9.83 -0.67
CA LYS A 117 -3.03 8.77 -1.60
C LYS A 117 -1.91 8.41 -2.57
N THR A 118 -1.95 7.18 -3.06
CA THR A 118 -0.96 6.70 -4.05
C THR A 118 -1.58 5.79 -5.09
N THR A 119 -0.85 5.60 -6.20
CA THR A 119 -1.22 4.67 -7.28
C THR A 119 -1.00 3.18 -6.96
N ILE A 120 -0.52 2.83 -5.75
CA ILE A 120 -0.24 1.44 -5.34
C ILE A 120 -1.46 0.50 -5.51
N PRO A 121 -2.67 0.85 -5.00
CA PRO A 121 -3.84 -0.02 -5.15
C PRO A 121 -4.24 -0.21 -6.61
N PHE A 122 -4.11 0.84 -7.41
CA PHE A 122 -4.41 0.83 -8.84
C PHE A 122 -3.50 -0.15 -9.61
N PHE A 123 -2.18 -0.14 -9.36
CA PHE A 123 -1.29 -1.12 -10.00
C PHE A 123 -1.59 -2.55 -9.57
N ARG A 124 -1.99 -2.79 -8.32
CA ARG A 124 -2.40 -4.13 -7.89
C ARG A 124 -3.62 -4.63 -8.67
N ARG A 125 -4.59 -3.75 -8.93
CA ARG A 125 -5.75 -4.06 -9.78
C ARG A 125 -5.32 -4.40 -11.20
N ILE A 126 -4.45 -3.57 -11.82
CA ILE A 126 -3.94 -3.82 -13.17
C ILE A 126 -3.24 -5.18 -13.26
N LEU A 127 -2.32 -5.46 -12.33
CA LEU A 127 -1.49 -6.68 -12.36
C LEU A 127 -2.29 -7.97 -12.16
N LEU A 128 -3.47 -7.88 -11.53
CA LEU A 128 -4.42 -8.99 -11.36
C LEU A 128 -5.46 -9.07 -12.49
N HIS A 129 -5.51 -8.08 -13.38
CA HIS A 129 -6.49 -8.05 -14.46
C HIS A 129 -6.19 -9.16 -15.50
N PRO A 130 -7.18 -9.95 -15.94
CA PRO A 130 -6.96 -11.06 -16.88
C PRO A 130 -6.28 -10.64 -18.19
N GLU A 131 -6.70 -9.53 -18.79
CA GLU A 131 -6.08 -9.01 -20.03
C GLU A 131 -4.61 -8.63 -19.82
N PHE A 132 -4.30 -8.00 -18.68
CA PHE A 132 -2.92 -7.66 -18.34
C PHE A 132 -2.08 -8.92 -18.12
N LEU A 133 -2.61 -9.94 -17.42
CA LEU A 133 -1.93 -11.21 -17.22
C LEU A 133 -1.68 -11.95 -18.54
N ALA A 134 -2.66 -11.93 -19.45
CA ALA A 134 -2.55 -12.53 -20.78
C ALA A 134 -1.58 -11.79 -21.72
N GLY A 135 -1.29 -10.52 -21.45
CA GLY A 135 -0.50 -9.70 -22.37
C GLY A 135 -1.33 -9.10 -23.51
N ASP A 136 -2.66 -9.17 -23.42
CA ASP A 136 -3.61 -8.73 -24.46
C ASP A 136 -4.19 -7.37 -24.08
N TYR A 137 -3.39 -6.33 -24.25
CA TYR A 137 -3.80 -4.95 -23.93
C TYR A 137 -3.17 -3.95 -24.90
N ASN A 138 -3.80 -2.78 -24.99
CA ASN A 138 -3.33 -1.66 -25.80
C ASN A 138 -3.42 -0.35 -25.00
N THR A 139 -3.21 0.78 -25.67
CA THR A 139 -3.22 2.11 -25.05
C THR A 139 -4.58 2.53 -24.48
N HIS A 140 -5.68 1.87 -24.85
CA HIS A 140 -7.02 2.10 -24.30
C HIS A 140 -7.33 1.25 -23.06
N PHE A 141 -6.43 0.36 -22.64
CA PHE A 141 -6.64 -0.56 -21.52
C PHE A 141 -7.14 0.14 -20.25
N ILE A 142 -6.50 1.24 -19.84
CA ILE A 142 -6.90 1.97 -18.63
C ILE A 142 -8.29 2.61 -18.77
N ALA A 143 -8.56 3.26 -19.90
CA ALA A 143 -9.87 3.86 -20.15
C ALA A 143 -11.01 2.82 -20.19
N ASN A 144 -10.71 1.57 -20.54
CA ASN A 144 -11.67 0.47 -20.46
C ASN A 144 -11.81 -0.03 -19.01
N LEU A 145 -10.71 -0.19 -18.29
CA LEU A 145 -10.67 -0.59 -16.89
C LEU A 145 -11.46 0.37 -15.96
N GLU A 146 -11.41 1.68 -16.23
CA GLU A 146 -12.18 2.67 -15.47
C GLU A 146 -13.69 2.54 -15.70
N LYS A 147 -14.13 2.28 -16.93
CA LYS A 147 -15.56 2.04 -17.24
C LYS A 147 -16.12 0.82 -16.52
N GLU A 148 -15.29 -0.19 -16.27
CA GLU A 148 -15.69 -1.37 -15.49
C GLU A 148 -15.88 -1.06 -14.01
N ARG A 149 -15.23 -0.01 -13.48
CA ARG A 149 -15.29 0.36 -12.05
C ARG A 149 -16.68 0.85 -11.65
N ASP A 150 -17.37 1.53 -12.57
CA ASP A 150 -18.69 2.14 -12.32
C ASP A 150 -19.81 1.11 -12.05
N GLY A 151 -19.52 -0.20 -12.13
CA GLY A 151 -20.46 -1.29 -11.87
C GLY A 151 -20.38 -1.97 -10.49
N GLY A 152 -19.43 -1.62 -9.62
CA GLY A 152 -19.21 -2.31 -8.33
C GLY A 152 -19.89 -1.66 -7.12
N GLU A 153 -20.28 -2.47 -6.11
CA GLU A 153 -20.65 -1.90 -4.80
C GLU A 153 -19.43 -1.27 -4.11
N PRO A 154 -19.55 -0.08 -3.48
CA PRO A 154 -18.42 0.57 -2.82
C PRO A 154 -17.79 -0.31 -1.74
N GLU A 155 -16.49 -0.55 -1.83
CA GLU A 155 -15.71 -1.35 -0.86
C GLU A 155 -15.85 -0.81 0.58
N GLU A 156 -16.02 0.51 0.71
CA GLU A 156 -16.30 1.22 1.96
C GLU A 156 -17.57 0.73 2.66
N LYS A 157 -18.62 0.37 1.90
CA LYS A 157 -19.84 -0.22 2.47
C LYS A 157 -19.56 -1.60 3.03
N VAL A 158 -18.79 -2.42 2.32
CA VAL A 158 -18.42 -3.78 2.76
C VAL A 158 -17.55 -3.70 4.02
N VAL A 159 -16.55 -2.82 4.03
CA VAL A 159 -15.69 -2.59 5.21
C VAL A 159 -16.51 -2.05 6.38
N ALA A 160 -17.41 -1.08 6.15
CA ALA A 160 -18.29 -0.55 7.19
C ALA A 160 -19.21 -1.65 7.76
N LEU A 161 -19.75 -2.53 6.91
CA LEU A 161 -20.56 -3.68 7.31
C LEU A 161 -19.76 -4.67 8.16
N ILE A 162 -18.53 -5.02 7.75
CA ILE A 162 -17.64 -5.90 8.51
C ILE A 162 -17.29 -5.27 9.86
N ALA A 163 -16.90 -3.98 9.88
CA ALA A 163 -16.56 -3.26 11.10
C ALA A 163 -17.76 -3.15 12.05
N ALA A 164 -18.95 -2.85 11.54
CA ALA A 164 -20.19 -2.83 12.31
C ALA A 164 -20.52 -4.23 12.87
N GLY A 165 -20.31 -5.29 12.09
CA GLY A 165 -20.47 -6.67 12.53
C GLY A 165 -19.52 -7.04 13.67
N ILE A 166 -18.23 -6.72 13.53
CA ILE A 166 -17.20 -6.94 14.57
C ILE A 166 -17.57 -6.16 15.84
N LYS A 167 -17.94 -4.88 15.72
CA LYS A 167 -18.34 -4.04 16.86
C LYS A 167 -19.56 -4.63 17.58
N THR A 168 -20.60 -4.98 16.82
CA THR A 168 -21.83 -5.57 17.39
C THR A 168 -21.55 -6.92 18.06
N TYR A 169 -20.68 -7.74 17.48
CA TYR A 169 -20.25 -9.00 18.06
C TYR A 169 -19.44 -8.80 19.36
N ALA A 170 -18.50 -7.84 19.36
CA ALA A 170 -17.72 -7.49 20.54
C ALA A 170 -18.60 -6.97 21.68
N GLU A 171 -19.56 -6.08 21.38
CA GLU A 171 -20.53 -5.55 22.34
C GLU A 171 -21.46 -6.63 22.91
N ARG A 172 -21.90 -7.59 22.09
CA ARG A 172 -22.67 -8.76 22.54
C ARG A 172 -21.84 -9.70 23.43
N LYS A 173 -20.56 -9.91 23.10
CA LYS A 173 -19.65 -10.76 23.87
C LYS A 173 -19.22 -10.12 25.19
N SER A 174 -19.16 -8.79 25.27
CA SER A 174 -18.87 -8.09 26.53
C SER A 174 -19.97 -8.23 27.58
N GLY A 175 -21.15 -8.77 27.25
CA GLY A 175 -22.28 -8.90 28.16
C GLY A 175 -22.71 -7.56 28.78
N PRO A 176 -23.84 -7.49 29.50
CA PRO A 176 -24.05 -6.35 30.39
C PRO A 176 -22.91 -6.35 31.40
N SER A 177 -22.15 -5.24 31.47
CA SER A 177 -21.25 -4.98 32.60
C SER A 177 -22.05 -5.25 33.87
N SER A 178 -21.60 -6.20 34.69
CA SER A 178 -22.25 -6.48 35.96
C SER A 178 -22.31 -5.15 36.71
N ALA A 179 -23.53 -4.71 37.02
CA ALA A 179 -23.74 -3.47 37.75
C ALA A 179 -22.76 -3.45 38.94
N PRO A 180 -22.00 -2.36 39.16
CA PRO A 180 -21.01 -2.34 40.22
C PRO A 180 -21.71 -2.77 41.50
N LYS A 181 -21.23 -3.86 42.13
CA LYS A 181 -21.76 -4.31 43.42
C LYS A 181 -21.80 -3.08 44.31
N ARG A 182 -23.00 -2.61 44.61
CA ARG A 182 -23.23 -1.39 45.39
C ARG A 182 -22.51 -1.62 46.72
N LYS A 183 -21.35 -0.98 46.93
CA LYS A 183 -20.65 -1.04 48.22
C LYS A 183 -21.67 -0.63 49.27
N GLU A 184 -22.08 -1.55 50.14
CA GLU A 184 -22.92 -1.18 51.27
C GLU A 184 -22.17 -0.08 52.02
N SER A 185 -22.86 1.04 52.23
CA SER A 185 -22.29 2.15 52.98
C SER A 185 -21.97 1.67 54.39
N ASN A 186 -20.75 1.88 54.86
CA ASN A 186 -20.34 1.57 56.24
C ASN A 186 -21.29 2.21 57.26
N TRP A 187 -21.92 3.34 56.93
CA TRP A 187 -22.94 3.99 57.74
C TRP A 187 -24.23 3.15 57.86
N LYS A 188 -24.67 2.52 56.77
CA LYS A 188 -25.85 1.64 56.78
C LYS A 188 -25.57 0.34 57.54
N PHE A 189 -24.35 -0.17 57.48
CA PHE A 189 -23.93 -1.34 58.25
C PHE A 189 -23.85 -1.02 59.75
N GLN A 190 -23.22 0.10 60.13
CA GLN A 190 -23.17 0.55 61.52
C GLN A 190 -24.55 0.88 62.09
N GLY A 191 -25.43 1.55 61.34
CA GLY A 191 -26.79 1.83 61.80
C GLY A 191 -27.66 0.58 62.00
N ARG A 192 -27.38 -0.53 61.29
CA ARG A 192 -28.02 -1.82 61.55
C ARG A 192 -27.47 -2.47 62.82
N LEU A 193 -26.16 -2.40 63.05
CA LEU A 193 -25.50 -2.90 64.27
C LEU A 193 -26.00 -2.16 65.52
N GLN A 194 -26.13 -0.83 65.45
CA GLN A 194 -26.59 -0.01 66.57
C GLN A 194 -28.07 -0.26 66.91
N ASN A 195 -28.93 -0.41 65.90
CA ASN A 195 -30.32 -0.82 66.12
C ASN A 195 -30.45 -2.26 66.68
N PHE A 196 -29.45 -3.10 66.47
CA PHE A 196 -29.42 -4.45 67.02
C PHE A 196 -28.93 -4.47 68.48
N SER A 197 -27.97 -3.60 68.83
CA SER A 197 -27.52 -3.42 70.21
C SER A 197 -28.56 -2.75 71.09
N ASP A 198 -29.36 -1.82 70.56
CA ASP A 198 -30.41 -1.11 71.32
C ASP A 198 -31.67 -1.97 71.57
N ARG A 199 -31.70 -3.20 71.04
CA ARG A 199 -32.80 -4.17 71.20
C ARG A 199 -32.46 -5.37 72.09
N LEU A 200 -31.25 -5.40 72.67
CA LEU A 200 -30.80 -6.34 73.70
C LEU A 200 -30.74 -5.63 75.05
#